data_AF-A0A2K2CG55-F1
#
_entry.id   AF-A0A2K2CG55-F1
#
_cell.length_a   1.000
_cell.length_b   1.000
_cell.length_c   1.000
_cell.angle_alpha   90.00
_cell.angle_beta   90.00
_cell.angle_gamma   90.00
#
_symmetry.space_group_name_H-M   'P 1'
#
loop_
_entity.id
_entity.type
_entity.pdbx_description
1 polymer ?
#
loop_
_entity_poly.entity_id
_entity_poly.type
_entity_poly.pdbx_seq_one_letter_code
_entity_poly.pdbx_strand_id
1 'polypeptide(L)'
;MGSLRAPALPVGGASAGRGCRLCLASSRVLKSKVLTVSCAMKSYRLSNLSDVEVSSLKARPRIDFSSIFSTVNPIVEDVRVRGDAAVKDYTEKFDKVILDNVVVRVSDLLDAELDPAVKEAFDVAYDNIFAFHVSQKMTEKTVENMKVVLQCCLQLH
;
A
#
# COMPACT_ATOMS: atom_id res chain seq x y z
N MET A 1 26.14 -9.93 -18.98
CA MET A 1 25.65 -8.64 -19.49
C MET A 1 24.46 -8.92 -20.40
N GLY A 2 23.24 -8.97 -19.84
CA GLY A 2 22.01 -9.16 -20.60
C GLY A 2 21.15 -7.91 -20.46
N SER A 3 21.03 -7.14 -21.53
CA SER A 3 20.22 -5.93 -21.61
C SER A 3 18.75 -6.30 -21.82
N LEU A 4 17.92 -6.19 -20.79
CA LEU A 4 16.46 -6.33 -20.92
C LEU A 4 15.86 -4.94 -21.18
N ARG A 5 15.44 -4.73 -22.43
CA ARG A 5 14.70 -3.55 -22.88
C ARG A 5 13.21 -3.73 -22.54
N ALA A 6 12.60 -2.73 -21.89
CA ALA A 6 11.17 -2.69 -21.63
C ALA A 6 10.36 -2.43 -22.93
N PRO A 7 9.18 -3.04 -23.10
CA PRO A 7 8.27 -2.72 -24.21
C PRO A 7 7.50 -1.41 -23.97
N ALA A 8 7.21 -0.68 -25.05
CA ALA A 8 6.51 0.60 -25.06
C ALA A 8 4.99 0.44 -25.02
N LEU A 9 4.31 1.30 -24.25
CA LEU A 9 2.85 1.37 -24.13
C LEU A 9 2.20 2.14 -25.30
N PRO A 10 1.00 1.73 -25.79
CA PRO A 10 0.30 2.44 -26.84
C PRO A 10 -0.48 3.66 -26.29
N VAL A 11 -0.31 4.81 -26.95
CA VAL A 11 -1.07 6.04 -26.76
C VAL A 11 -2.34 6.04 -27.60
N GLY A 12 -3.51 5.95 -26.95
CA GLY A 12 -4.83 6.02 -27.58
C GLY A 12 -5.42 7.43 -27.53
N GLY A 13 -5.75 7.96 -28.70
CA GLY A 13 -6.14 9.35 -28.94
C GLY A 13 -7.62 9.70 -28.69
N ALA A 14 -7.85 11.01 -28.67
CA ALA A 14 -9.12 11.71 -28.47
C ALA A 14 -10.18 11.40 -29.53
N SER A 15 -11.46 11.45 -29.13
CA SER A 15 -12.53 11.81 -30.06
C SER A 15 -13.63 12.63 -29.39
N ALA A 16 -14.15 13.55 -30.19
CA ALA A 16 -14.97 14.71 -29.88
C ALA A 16 -16.42 14.37 -29.53
N GLY A 17 -17.02 15.27 -28.74
CA GLY A 17 -18.41 15.19 -28.34
C GLY A 17 -19.42 15.49 -29.45
N ARG A 18 -20.68 15.17 -29.15
CA ARG A 18 -21.87 15.75 -29.77
C ARG A 18 -22.90 16.01 -28.69
N GLY A 19 -23.22 17.28 -28.50
CA GLY A 19 -24.32 17.72 -27.66
C GLY A 19 -25.65 17.54 -28.38
N CYS A 20 -26.63 16.97 -27.69
CA CYS A 20 -28.03 17.03 -28.09
C CYS A 20 -28.74 18.03 -27.17
N ARG A 21 -29.29 19.09 -27.77
CA ARG A 21 -30.10 20.11 -27.10
C ARG A 21 -31.48 19.55 -26.77
N LEU A 22 -32.07 20.20 -25.77
CA LEU A 22 -33.51 20.35 -25.48
C LEU A 22 -34.10 19.41 -24.42
N CYS A 23 -34.36 19.98 -23.24
CA CYS A 23 -35.70 20.08 -22.66
C CYS A 23 -35.63 20.93 -21.37
N LEU A 24 -36.36 22.04 -21.34
CA LEU A 24 -36.58 22.85 -20.15
C LEU A 24 -37.48 22.09 -19.18
N ALA A 25 -37.07 21.97 -17.92
CA ALA A 25 -37.99 21.80 -16.82
C ALA A 25 -37.43 22.47 -15.55
N SER A 26 -38.20 23.44 -15.07
CA SER A 26 -38.02 24.15 -13.82
C SER A 26 -38.02 23.15 -12.65
N SER A 27 -36.93 23.12 -11.90
CA SER A 27 -36.89 22.53 -10.56
C SER A 27 -35.91 23.36 -9.75
N ARG A 28 -36.42 24.01 -8.70
CA ARG A 28 -35.61 24.76 -7.73
C ARG A 28 -34.71 23.76 -7.00
N VAL A 29 -33.53 23.53 -7.56
CA VAL A 29 -32.44 22.82 -6.88
C VAL A 29 -31.97 23.75 -5.76
N LEU A 30 -32.16 23.32 -4.53
CA LEU A 30 -31.54 23.89 -3.35
C LEU A 30 -30.03 23.96 -3.64
N LYS A 31 -29.50 25.17 -3.84
CA LYS A 31 -28.07 25.41 -4.01
C LYS A 31 -27.37 25.02 -2.72
N SER A 32 -26.98 23.75 -2.59
CA SER A 32 -25.93 23.39 -1.65
C SER A 32 -24.70 24.17 -2.11
N LYS A 33 -24.18 25.04 -1.23
CA LYS A 33 -22.88 25.67 -1.47
C LYS A 33 -21.86 24.54 -1.46
N VAL A 34 -21.56 24.00 -2.64
CA VAL A 34 -20.33 23.24 -2.86
C VAL A 34 -19.21 24.23 -2.62
N LEU A 35 -18.65 24.20 -1.41
CA LEU A 35 -17.39 24.87 -1.10
C LEU A 35 -16.32 24.16 -1.94
N THR A 36 -16.07 24.68 -3.14
CA THR A 36 -14.91 24.29 -3.93
C THR A 36 -13.66 24.66 -3.15
N VAL A 37 -13.07 23.68 -2.49
CA VAL A 37 -11.74 23.80 -1.88
C VAL A 37 -10.74 23.92 -3.03
N SER A 38 -10.39 25.15 -3.41
CA SER A 38 -9.25 25.40 -4.28
C SER A 38 -7.97 25.18 -3.47
N CYS A 39 -7.51 23.93 -3.41
CA CYS A 39 -6.23 23.59 -2.80
C CYS A 39 -5.12 23.74 -3.85
N ALA A 40 -4.47 24.89 -3.92
CA ALA A 40 -3.22 25.03 -4.67
C ALA A 40 -2.06 24.51 -3.81
N MET A 41 -1.19 23.67 -4.38
CA MET A 41 0.01 23.23 -3.69
C MET A 41 0.91 24.42 -3.37
N LYS A 42 1.47 24.46 -2.16
CA LYS A 42 2.42 25.51 -1.76
C LYS A 42 3.73 25.31 -2.53
N SER A 43 4.21 26.38 -3.18
CA SER A 43 5.51 26.41 -3.86
C SER A 43 6.47 27.31 -3.06
N TYR A 44 7.72 26.88 -2.95
CA TYR A 44 8.77 27.58 -2.21
C TYR A 44 10.00 27.77 -3.10
N ARG A 45 10.73 28.86 -2.90
CA ARG A 45 12.06 29.08 -3.50
C ARG A 45 13.11 29.00 -2.40
N LEU A 46 14.04 28.06 -2.51
CA LEU A 46 15.06 27.82 -1.48
C LEU A 46 15.90 29.08 -1.17
N SER A 47 16.18 29.90 -2.19
CA SER A 47 16.91 31.17 -2.04
C SER A 47 16.23 32.20 -1.13
N ASN A 48 14.92 32.06 -0.90
CA ASN A 48 14.11 33.04 -0.17
C ASN A 48 13.71 32.55 1.22
N LEU A 49 14.29 31.45 1.70
CA LEU A 49 13.97 30.85 2.98
C LEU A 49 15.13 30.99 3.96
N SER A 50 14.78 31.20 5.23
CA SER A 50 15.68 31.09 6.36
C SER A 50 15.94 29.62 6.71
N ASP A 51 17.02 29.35 7.46
CA ASP A 51 17.34 27.99 7.93
C ASP A 51 16.21 27.37 8.79
N VAL A 52 15.47 28.21 9.52
CA VAL A 52 14.32 27.79 10.34
C VAL A 52 13.17 27.31 9.46
N GLU A 53 12.88 28.02 8.36
CA GLU A 53 11.86 27.62 7.39
C GLU A 53 12.27 26.37 6.61
N VAL A 54 13.54 26.25 6.24
CA VAL A 54 14.06 25.03 5.61
C VAL A 54 13.94 23.83 6.56
N SER A 55 14.22 24.03 7.85
CA SER A 55 14.05 22.99 8.86
C SER A 55 12.58 22.59 9.05
N SER A 56 11.65 23.56 9.04
CA SER A 56 10.23 23.27 9.19
C SER A 56 9.65 22.50 8.00
N LEU A 57 10.15 22.73 6.77
CA LEU A 57 9.73 21.97 5.58
C LEU A 57 10.14 20.49 5.60
N LYS A 58 11.18 20.14 6.38
CA LYS A 58 11.57 18.73 6.60
C LYS A 58 10.63 18.01 7.56
N ALA A 59 9.82 18.75 8.31
CA ALA A 59 8.85 18.15 9.22
C ALA A 59 7.78 17.42 8.40
N ARG A 60 7.70 16.11 8.59
CA ARG A 60 6.56 15.33 8.10
C ARG A 60 5.34 15.65 8.99
N PRO A 61 4.13 15.82 8.43
CA PRO A 61 2.92 15.90 9.25
C PRO A 61 2.84 14.67 10.15
N ARG A 62 2.97 14.86 11.46
CA ARG A 62 2.84 13.80 12.44
C ARG A 62 1.48 13.91 13.10
N ILE A 63 0.82 12.78 13.25
CA ILE A 63 -0.42 12.66 14.03
C ILE A 63 0.00 12.36 15.48
N ASP A 64 -0.68 12.96 16.46
CA ASP A 64 -0.48 12.61 17.86
C ASP A 64 -1.02 11.20 18.13
N PHE A 65 -0.12 10.28 18.48
CA PHE A 65 -0.45 8.88 18.71
C PHE A 65 -1.19 8.65 20.03
N SER A 66 -1.18 9.60 20.98
CA SER A 66 -1.80 9.41 22.30
C SER A 66 -3.29 9.06 22.20
N SER A 67 -4.01 9.78 21.35
CA SER A 67 -5.45 9.57 21.06
C SER A 67 -5.73 8.31 20.24
N ILE A 68 -4.75 7.82 19.48
CA ILE A 68 -4.87 6.60 18.68
C ILE A 68 -4.79 5.38 19.60
N PHE A 69 -3.87 5.39 20.57
CA PHE A 69 -3.67 4.28 21.49
C PHE A 69 -4.90 4.00 22.36
N SER A 70 -5.63 5.03 22.80
CA SER A 70 -6.89 4.83 23.53
C SER A 70 -7.96 4.09 22.72
N THR A 71 -7.90 4.17 21.39
CA THR A 71 -8.84 3.50 20.48
C THR A 71 -8.35 2.10 20.09
N VAL A 72 -7.04 1.93 19.85
CA VAL A 72 -6.47 0.66 19.37
C VAL A 72 -6.26 -0.35 20.50
N ASN A 73 -5.85 0.09 21.69
CA ASN A 73 -5.54 -0.82 22.79
C ASN A 73 -6.73 -1.71 23.19
N PRO A 74 -7.97 -1.21 23.30
CA PRO A 74 -9.14 -2.06 23.57
C PRO A 74 -9.37 -3.12 22.49
N ILE A 75 -9.12 -2.82 21.22
CA ILE A 75 -9.30 -3.76 20.11
C ILE A 75 -8.27 -4.91 20.21
N VAL A 76 -7.01 -4.56 20.44
CA VAL A 76 -5.93 -5.56 20.60
C VAL A 76 -6.20 -6.45 21.82
N GLU A 77 -6.64 -5.86 22.93
CA GLU A 77 -6.98 -6.60 24.14
C GLU A 77 -8.18 -7.53 23.93
N ASP A 78 -9.22 -7.05 23.26
CA ASP A 78 -10.42 -7.84 22.94
C ASP A 78 -10.07 -9.03 22.04
N VAL A 79 -9.24 -8.83 21.00
CA VAL A 79 -8.73 -9.93 20.15
C VAL A 79 -7.86 -10.90 20.96
N ARG A 80 -7.06 -10.42 21.92
CA ARG A 80 -6.26 -11.29 22.80
C ARG A 80 -7.11 -12.17 23.70
N VAL A 81 -8.23 -11.66 24.21
CA VAL A 81 -9.11 -12.38 25.14
C VAL A 81 -10.11 -13.27 24.40
N ARG A 82 -10.68 -12.79 23.29
CA ARG A 82 -11.80 -13.44 22.59
C ARG A 82 -11.45 -14.05 21.24
N GLY A 83 -10.23 -13.84 20.72
CA GLY A 83 -9.76 -14.42 19.46
C GLY A 83 -10.65 -14.04 18.26
N ASP A 84 -10.96 -15.03 17.43
CA ASP A 84 -11.70 -14.85 16.17
C ASP A 84 -13.08 -14.22 16.34
N ALA A 85 -13.73 -14.41 17.49
CA ALA A 85 -15.04 -13.80 17.76
C ALA A 85 -14.93 -12.27 17.77
N ALA A 86 -13.88 -11.71 18.38
CA ALA A 86 -13.65 -10.27 18.35
C ALA A 86 -13.31 -9.79 16.93
N VAL A 87 -12.51 -10.55 16.18
CA VAL A 87 -12.17 -10.18 14.79
C VAL A 87 -13.43 -10.08 13.93
N LYS A 88 -14.35 -11.05 14.01
CA LYS A 88 -15.62 -11.03 13.28
C LYS A 88 -16.47 -9.80 13.64
N ASP A 89 -16.60 -9.49 14.93
CA ASP A 89 -17.35 -8.32 15.40
C ASP A 89 -16.75 -7.01 14.86
N TYR A 90 -15.43 -6.89 14.85
CA TYR A 90 -14.76 -5.69 14.31
C TYR A 90 -14.87 -5.61 12.79
N THR A 91 -14.80 -6.73 12.06
CA THR A 91 -15.05 -6.75 10.61
C THR A 91 -16.49 -6.34 10.29
N GLU A 92 -17.48 -6.82 11.06
CA GLU A 92 -18.87 -6.38 10.89
C GLU A 92 -19.02 -4.87 11.24
N LYS A 93 -18.33 -4.41 12.28
CA LYS A 93 -18.40 -3.01 12.71
C LYS A 93 -17.78 -2.04 11.71
N PHE A 94 -16.60 -2.34 11.18
CA PHE A 94 -15.82 -1.42 10.34
C PHE A 94 -16.06 -1.65 8.85
N ASP A 95 -16.02 -2.90 8.40
CA ASP A 95 -16.12 -3.26 6.98
C ASP A 95 -17.56 -3.59 6.56
N LYS A 96 -18.47 -3.73 7.54
CA LYS A 96 -19.91 -4.05 7.32
C LYS A 96 -20.14 -5.41 6.64
N VAL A 97 -19.26 -6.37 6.91
CA VAL A 97 -19.33 -7.74 6.37
C VAL A 97 -19.41 -8.74 7.51
N ILE A 98 -20.32 -9.70 7.38
CA ILE A 98 -20.44 -10.85 8.30
C ILE A 98 -19.69 -12.03 7.67
N LEU A 99 -18.72 -12.59 8.40
CA LEU A 99 -17.87 -13.68 7.92
C LEU A 99 -18.07 -14.96 8.72
N ASP A 100 -18.23 -16.07 8.00
CA ASP A 100 -18.26 -17.41 8.60
C ASP A 100 -16.86 -17.91 8.96
N ASN A 101 -15.88 -17.70 8.07
CA ASN A 101 -14.49 -18.10 8.24
C ASN A 101 -13.57 -16.88 8.13
N VAL A 102 -12.74 -16.65 9.15
CA VAL A 102 -11.77 -15.54 9.18
C VAL A 102 -10.48 -15.92 8.45
N VAL A 103 -10.12 -17.20 8.47
CA VAL A 103 -8.88 -17.72 7.88
C VAL A 103 -9.24 -18.73 6.80
N VAL A 104 -8.59 -18.60 5.64
CA VAL A 104 -8.73 -19.53 4.51
C VAL A 104 -7.36 -20.07 4.11
N ARG A 105 -7.30 -21.35 3.75
CA ARG A 105 -6.10 -21.94 3.15
C ARG A 105 -6.05 -21.58 1.68
N VAL A 106 -4.95 -20.98 1.25
CA VAL A 106 -4.77 -20.56 -0.16
C VAL A 106 -4.83 -21.76 -1.12
N SER A 107 -4.39 -22.95 -0.70
CA SER A 107 -4.48 -24.18 -1.49
C SER A 107 -5.90 -24.62 -1.83
N ASP A 108 -6.88 -24.21 -1.03
CA ASP A 108 -8.28 -24.63 -1.17
C ASP A 108 -9.07 -23.64 -2.05
N LEU A 109 -8.45 -22.52 -2.43
CA LEU A 109 -9.03 -21.52 -3.31
C LEU A 109 -8.79 -21.91 -4.77
N LEU A 110 -9.78 -21.62 -5.62
CA LEU A 110 -9.61 -21.70 -7.06
C LEU A 110 -8.82 -20.48 -7.54
N ASP A 111 -8.08 -20.66 -8.64
CA ASP A 111 -7.38 -19.55 -9.28
C ASP A 111 -8.39 -18.48 -9.71
N ALA A 112 -8.11 -17.24 -9.33
CA ALA A 112 -8.96 -16.11 -9.68
C ALA A 112 -8.89 -15.86 -11.20
N GLU A 113 -10.06 -15.71 -11.82
CA GLU A 113 -10.12 -15.27 -13.21
C GLU A 113 -9.81 -13.77 -13.30
N LEU A 114 -8.80 -13.44 -14.10
CA LEU A 114 -8.34 -12.08 -14.33
C LEU A 114 -8.31 -11.79 -15.83
N ASP A 115 -8.51 -10.53 -16.19
CA ASP A 115 -8.24 -10.06 -17.56
C ASP A 115 -6.78 -10.39 -17.93
N PRO A 116 -6.52 -11.01 -19.11
CA PRO A 116 -5.17 -11.33 -19.56
C PRO A 116 -4.18 -10.18 -19.46
N ALA A 117 -4.60 -8.94 -19.76
CA ALA A 117 -3.73 -7.77 -19.70
C ALA A 117 -3.34 -7.41 -18.25
N VAL A 118 -4.28 -7.59 -17.30
CA VAL A 118 -4.02 -7.39 -15.87
C VAL A 118 -3.09 -8.47 -15.34
N LYS A 119 -3.31 -9.72 -15.74
CA LYS A 119 -2.46 -10.85 -15.37
C LYS A 119 -1.02 -10.64 -15.84
N GLU A 120 -0.82 -10.29 -17.11
CA GLU A 120 0.51 -10.02 -17.67
C GLU A 120 1.24 -8.91 -16.91
N ALA A 121 0.53 -7.82 -16.55
CA ALA A 121 1.11 -6.73 -15.78
C ALA A 121 1.61 -7.17 -14.39
N PHE A 122 0.85 -8.02 -13.70
CA PHE A 122 1.27 -8.58 -12.41
C PHE A 122 2.41 -9.58 -12.53
N ASP A 123 2.41 -10.42 -13.57
CA ASP A 123 3.47 -11.40 -13.81
C ASP A 123 4.81 -10.68 -14.09
N VAL A 124 4.80 -9.60 -14.89
CA VAL A 124 6.00 -8.75 -15.10
C VAL A 124 6.45 -8.07 -13.81
N ALA A 125 5.52 -7.56 -13.00
CA ALA A 125 5.86 -6.95 -11.71
C ALA A 125 6.50 -7.98 -10.76
N TYR A 126 5.94 -9.19 -10.69
CA TYR A 126 6.46 -10.29 -9.90
C TYR A 126 7.88 -10.65 -10.31
N ASP A 127 8.14 -10.85 -11.60
CA ASP A 127 9.47 -11.24 -12.10
C ASP A 127 10.54 -10.21 -11.76
N ASN A 128 10.22 -8.92 -11.89
CA ASN A 128 11.13 -7.84 -11.53
C ASN A 128 11.44 -7.80 -10.04
N ILE A 129 10.40 -7.92 -9.20
CA ILE A 129 10.54 -7.93 -7.73
C ILE A 129 11.33 -9.17 -7.31
N PHE A 130 11.00 -10.34 -7.85
CA PHE A 130 11.65 -11.60 -7.55
C PHE A 130 13.13 -11.57 -7.92
N ALA A 131 13.47 -11.15 -9.15
CA ALA A 131 14.85 -11.05 -9.60
C ALA A 131 15.67 -10.11 -8.71
N PHE A 132 15.09 -8.97 -8.31
CA PHE A 132 15.74 -8.04 -7.39
C PHE A 132 15.99 -8.65 -6.02
N HIS A 133 15.00 -9.31 -5.40
CA HIS A 133 15.16 -9.90 -4.06
C HIS A 133 16.02 -11.15 -4.03
N VAL A 134 15.98 -11.98 -5.09
CA VAL A 134 16.90 -13.14 -5.19
C VAL A 134 18.34 -12.69 -5.24
N SER A 135 18.64 -11.57 -5.91
CA SER A 135 20.01 -11.03 -5.96
C SER A 135 20.56 -10.59 -4.60
N GLN A 136 19.67 -10.34 -3.61
CA GLN A 136 20.05 -9.98 -2.24
C GLN A 136 20.43 -11.20 -1.38
N LYS A 137 20.18 -12.44 -1.85
CA LYS A 137 20.57 -13.64 -1.12
C LYS A 137 22.10 -13.72 -1.08
N MET A 138 22.65 -13.47 0.11
CA MET A 138 24.08 -13.62 0.35
C MET A 138 24.45 -15.10 0.32
N THR A 139 25.52 -15.43 -0.38
CA THR A 139 26.18 -16.72 -0.19
C THR A 139 26.95 -16.67 1.13
N GLU A 140 26.81 -17.73 1.92
CA GLU A 140 27.56 -17.86 3.17
C GLU A 140 29.06 -17.84 2.83
N LYS A 141 29.76 -16.81 3.32
CA LYS A 141 31.20 -16.68 3.17
C LYS A 141 31.84 -17.05 4.49
N THR A 142 32.51 -18.20 4.54
CA THR A 142 33.40 -18.55 5.64
C THR A 142 34.63 -17.64 5.56
N VAL A 143 34.72 -16.70 6.51
CA VAL A 143 35.85 -15.77 6.62
C VAL A 143 36.65 -16.17 7.85
N GLU A 144 37.71 -16.93 7.63
CA GLU A 144 38.68 -17.30 8.67
C GLU A 144 39.73 -16.19 8.80
N ASN A 145 39.61 -15.33 9.81
CA ASN A 145 40.52 -14.20 10.03
C ASN A 145 41.82 -14.62 10.76
N MET A 146 41.79 -15.73 11.52
CA MET A 146 42.96 -16.37 12.14
C MET A 146 42.67 -17.89 12.25
N LYS A 147 43.68 -18.76 12.19
CA LYS A 147 43.52 -20.20 12.51
C LYS A 147 43.17 -20.37 13.99
N VAL A 148 41.90 -20.26 14.34
CA VAL A 148 41.38 -20.71 15.64
C VAL A 148 40.41 -21.84 15.35
N VAL A 149 40.69 -22.97 15.97
CA VAL A 149 39.98 -24.25 15.83
C VAL A 149 38.48 -24.03 16.02
N LEU A 150 37.69 -24.31 14.97
CA LEU A 150 36.25 -24.51 15.08
C LEU A 150 35.99 -25.80 15.86
N GLN A 151 35.92 -25.68 17.18
CA GLN A 151 35.25 -26.67 18.01
C GLN A 151 34.33 -25.96 19.01
N CYS A 152 33.12 -25.66 18.56
CA CYS A 152 31.98 -25.58 19.46
C CYS A 152 30.68 -25.79 18.67
N CYS A 153 29.78 -26.60 19.24
CA CYS A 153 28.47 -27.04 18.73
C CYS A 153 28.42 -28.26 17.79
N LEU A 154 29.07 -29.36 18.18
CA LEU A 154 28.58 -30.69 17.79
C LEU A 154 28.53 -31.67 18.96
N GLN A 155 27.92 -31.29 20.08
CA GLN A 155 27.37 -32.25 21.05
C GLN A 155 26.45 -31.52 22.03
N LEU A 156 25.15 -31.52 21.73
CA LEU A 156 24.12 -31.76 22.74
C LEU A 156 23.02 -32.59 22.06
N HIS A 157 22.94 -33.85 22.49
CA HIS A 157 21.78 -34.72 22.29
C HIS A 157 20.54 -34.11 22.96
#